data_AF-A0A2G9ZY24-F1
#
_entry.id   AF-A0A2G9ZY24-F1
#
_cell.length_a   1.000
_cell.length_b   1.000
_cell.length_c   1.000
_cell.angle_alpha   90.00
_cell.angle_beta   90.00
_cell.angle_gamma   90.00
#
_symmetry.space_group_name_H-M   'P 1'
#
loop_
_entity.id
_entity.type
_entity.pdbx_description
1 polymer ?
#
loop_
_entity_poly.entity_id
_entity_poly.type
_entity_poly.pdbx_seq_one_letter_code
_entity_poly.pdbx_strand_id
1 'polypeptide(L)'
;MKNLFVSILASALITTGLLWVYDQHFAVKIAVIDMDDYVSRLKTDYMQGKLPKDELDADLQRLSRQIKEKYSSNTVLLLKEVVVNGNVANFYPDAQTQ
;
A
#
# COMPACT_ATOMS: atom_id res chain seq x y z
N MET A 1 -47.25 4.68 -1.58
CA MET A 1 -46.14 4.08 -0.80
C MET A 1 -45.17 3.25 -1.64
N LYS A 2 -45.65 2.41 -2.58
CA LYS A 2 -44.78 1.56 -3.43
C LYS A 2 -43.74 2.35 -4.26
N ASN A 3 -44.13 3.48 -4.86
CA ASN A 3 -43.22 4.32 -5.63
C ASN A 3 -42.16 5.04 -4.77
N LEU A 4 -42.51 5.39 -3.52
CA LEU A 4 -41.56 5.96 -2.57
C LEU A 4 -40.51 4.93 -2.16
N PHE A 5 -40.93 3.69 -1.91
CA PHE A 5 -40.01 2.60 -1.56
C PHE A 5 -39.02 2.31 -2.70
N VAL A 6 -39.51 2.25 -3.94
CA VAL A 6 -38.64 2.04 -5.12
C VAL A 6 -37.65 3.20 -5.30
N SER A 7 -38.11 4.44 -5.10
CA SER A 7 -37.23 5.61 -5.19
C SER A 7 -36.13 5.57 -4.13
N ILE A 8 -36.46 5.24 -2.88
CA ILE A 8 -35.48 5.14 -1.79
C ILE A 8 -34.47 4.03 -2.08
N LEU A 9 -34.93 2.87 -2.56
CA LEU A 9 -34.05 1.75 -2.87
C LEU A 9 -33.09 2.09 -4.03
N ALA A 10 -33.60 2.75 -5.07
CA ALA A 10 -32.80 3.19 -6.20
C ALA A 10 -31.75 4.23 -5.78
N SER A 11 -32.14 5.23 -4.98
CA SER A 11 -31.21 6.23 -4.45
C SER A 11 -30.14 5.61 -3.55
N ALA A 12 -30.50 4.64 -2.72
CA ALA A 12 -29.54 3.93 -1.86
C ALA A 12 -28.53 3.14 -2.69
N LEU A 13 -28.97 2.43 -3.73
CA LEU A 13 -28.08 1.68 -4.63
C LEU A 13 -27.12 2.60 -5.39
N ILE A 14 -27.62 3.69 -5.96
CA ILE A 14 -26.81 4.66 -6.69
C ILE A 14 -25.77 5.30 -5.77
N THR A 15 -26.19 5.72 -4.56
CA THR A 15 -25.30 6.35 -3.59
C THR A 15 -24.21 5.38 -3.13
N THR A 16 -24.58 4.14 -2.81
CA THR A 16 -23.61 3.12 -2.38
C THR A 16 -22.63 2.78 -3.50
N GLY A 17 -23.12 2.65 -4.74
CA GLY A 17 -22.27 2.41 -5.91
C GLY A 17 -21.28 3.54 -6.17
N LEU A 18 -21.74 4.80 -6.10
CA LEU A 18 -20.89 5.97 -6.27
C LEU A 18 -19.82 6.07 -5.17
N LEU A 19 -20.20 5.84 -3.91
CA LEU A 19 -19.26 5.84 -2.78
C LEU A 19 -18.20 4.76 -2.94
N TRP A 20 -18.58 3.57 -3.39
CA TRP A 20 -17.64 2.48 -3.63
C TRP A 20 -16.65 2.79 -4.76
N VAL A 21 -17.13 3.34 -5.88
CA VAL A 21 -16.26 3.77 -6.98
C VAL A 21 -15.31 4.89 -6.53
N TYR A 22 -15.83 5.85 -5.75
CA TYR A 22 -15.05 6.94 -5.18
C TYR A 22 -13.93 6.44 -4.27
N ASP A 23 -14.24 5.54 -3.33
CA ASP A 23 -13.26 4.96 -2.41
C ASP A 23 -12.15 4.18 -3.14
N GLN A 24 -12.50 3.46 -4.21
CA GLN A 24 -11.52 2.67 -4.96
C GLN A 24 -10.61 3.52 -5.85
N HIS A 25 -11.15 4.51 -6.55
CA HIS A 25 -10.43 5.19 -7.64
C HIS A 25 -9.94 6.59 -7.30
N PHE A 26 -10.61 7.30 -6.38
CA PHE A 26 -10.40 8.73 -6.15
C PHE A 26 -9.95 9.07 -4.73
N ALA A 27 -10.44 8.35 -3.72
CA ALA A 27 -10.05 8.59 -2.35
C ALA A 27 -8.55 8.40 -2.17
N VAL A 28 -7.88 9.42 -1.61
CA VAL A 28 -6.45 9.37 -1.34
C VAL A 28 -6.20 8.41 -0.18
N LYS A 29 -5.36 7.41 -0.42
CA LYS A 29 -4.95 6.42 0.57
C LYS A 29 -3.56 6.76 1.07
N ILE A 30 -3.29 6.49 2.35
CA ILE A 30 -1.96 6.67 2.94
C ILE A 30 -1.42 5.28 3.30
N ALA A 31 -0.29 4.95 2.71
CA ALA A 31 0.47 3.75 3.05
C ALA A 31 1.79 4.16 3.72
N VAL A 32 2.27 3.33 4.65
CA VAL A 32 3.54 3.55 5.35
C VAL A 32 4.51 2.40 5.10
N ILE A 33 5.77 2.73 4.86
CA ILE A 33 6.88 1.78 4.75
C ILE A 33 7.88 2.03 5.89
N ASP A 34 8.32 0.95 6.53
CA ASP A 34 9.39 0.96 7.53
C ASP A 34 10.71 0.69 6.82
N MET A 35 11.38 1.76 6.38
CA MET A 35 12.61 1.62 5.61
C MET A 35 13.79 1.25 6.50
N ASP A 36 13.80 1.74 7.74
CA ASP A 36 14.88 1.47 8.68
C ASP A 36 14.93 -0.03 9.02
N ASP A 37 13.80 -0.64 9.34
CA ASP A 37 13.72 -2.08 9.59
C ASP A 37 14.09 -2.89 8.34
N TYR A 38 13.61 -2.51 7.15
CA TYR A 38 13.93 -3.20 5.91
C TYR A 38 15.42 -3.18 5.59
N VAL A 39 16.07 -2.02 5.66
CA VAL A 39 17.52 -1.88 5.40
C VAL A 39 18.33 -2.58 6.48
N SER A 40 17.90 -2.52 7.74
CA SER A 40 18.57 -3.20 8.86
C SER A 40 18.60 -4.72 8.68
N ARG A 41 17.50 -5.31 8.19
CA ARG A 41 17.42 -6.73 7.84
C ARG A 41 18.38 -7.09 6.71
N LEU A 42 18.32 -6.36 5.59
CA LEU A 42 19.21 -6.58 4.45
C LEU A 42 20.69 -6.47 4.83
N LYS A 43 21.05 -5.46 5.64
CA LYS A 43 22.42 -5.30 6.15
C LYS A 43 22.83 -6.48 7.02
N THR A 44 21.94 -6.94 7.89
CA THR A 44 22.19 -8.09 8.77
C THR A 44 22.42 -9.36 7.95
N ASP A 45 21.58 -9.62 6.96
CA ASP A 45 21.69 -10.80 6.09
C ASP A 45 22.97 -10.74 5.22
N TYR A 46 23.34 -9.55 4.74
CA TYR A 46 24.60 -9.33 4.04
C TYR A 46 25.82 -9.60 4.93
N MET A 47 25.85 -9.04 6.16
CA MET A 47 26.97 -9.27 7.09
C MET A 47 27.08 -10.72 7.55
N GLN A 48 25.96 -11.45 7.58
CA GLN A 48 25.93 -12.88 7.89
C GLN A 48 26.34 -13.77 6.69
N GLY A 49 26.65 -13.18 5.53
CA GLY A 49 26.99 -13.91 4.31
C GLY A 49 25.82 -14.66 3.69
N LYS A 50 24.58 -14.40 4.15
CA LYS A 50 23.36 -15.02 3.64
C LYS A 50 22.83 -14.35 2.39
N LEU A 51 23.25 -13.10 2.16
CA LEU A 51 22.85 -12.30 1.01
C LEU A 51 24.11 -11.81 0.26
N PRO A 52 24.42 -12.35 -0.93
CA PRO A 52 25.48 -11.82 -1.77
C PRO A 52 25.10 -10.43 -2.32
N LYS A 53 26.12 -9.65 -2.71
CA LYS A 53 25.93 -8.26 -3.15
C LYS A 53 24.96 -8.13 -4.34
N ASP A 54 25.03 -9.06 -5.28
CA ASP A 54 24.21 -9.03 -6.49
C ASP A 54 22.71 -9.25 -6.17
N GLU A 55 22.40 -10.03 -5.14
CA GLU A 55 21.03 -10.24 -4.67
C GLU A 55 20.51 -9.03 -3.87
N LEU A 56 21.37 -8.37 -3.10
CA LEU A 56 21.03 -7.11 -2.42
C LEU A 56 20.62 -6.02 -3.41
N ASP A 57 21.38 -5.84 -4.49
CA ASP A 57 21.06 -4.87 -5.53
C ASP A 57 19.74 -5.23 -6.24
N ALA A 58 19.49 -6.53 -6.46
CA ALA A 58 18.23 -7.01 -7.04
C ALA A 58 17.02 -6.75 -6.13
N ASP A 59 17.15 -6.96 -4.82
CA ASP A 59 16.09 -6.72 -3.85
C ASP A 59 15.73 -5.23 -3.73
N LEU A 60 16.73 -4.34 -3.75
CA LEU A 60 16.51 -2.88 -3.78
C LEU A 60 15.83 -2.41 -5.07
N GLN A 61 16.22 -2.97 -6.23
CA GLN A 61 15.54 -2.67 -7.49
C GLN A 61 14.10 -3.16 -7.50
N ARG A 62 13.85 -4.34 -6.91
CA ARG A 62 12.51 -4.89 -6.77
C ARG A 62 11.65 -4.03 -5.85
N LEU A 63 12.18 -3.56 -4.72
CA LEU A 63 11.48 -2.60 -3.86
C LEU A 63 11.05 -1.35 -4.64
N SER A 64 11.98 -0.74 -5.39
CA SER A 64 11.69 0.45 -6.22
C SER A 64 10.58 0.17 -7.24
N ARG A 65 10.60 -1.01 -7.85
CA ARG A 65 9.56 -1.45 -8.79
C ARG A 65 8.22 -1.67 -8.09
N GLN A 66 8.19 -2.36 -6.95
CA GLN A 66 6.97 -2.59 -6.17
C GLN A 66 6.33 -1.26 -5.73
N ILE A 67 7.12 -0.29 -5.27
CA ILE A 67 6.61 1.03 -4.90
C ILE A 67 5.92 1.70 -6.10
N LYS A 68 6.53 1.62 -7.30
CA LYS A 68 5.96 2.20 -8.53
C LYS A 68 4.72 1.46 -9.04
N GLU A 69 4.66 0.15 -8.88
CA GLU A 69 3.58 -0.69 -9.44
C GLU A 69 2.38 -0.81 -8.49
N LYS A 70 2.60 -1.02 -7.18
CA LYS A 70 1.53 -1.23 -6.19
C LYS A 70 0.86 0.08 -5.76
N TYR A 71 1.60 1.19 -5.74
CA TYR A 71 1.07 2.48 -5.30
C TYR A 71 0.92 3.42 -6.48
N SER A 72 -0.19 3.23 -7.18
CA SER A 72 -0.67 4.09 -8.26
C SER A 72 -1.21 5.43 -7.73
N SER A 73 -1.62 6.29 -8.67
CA SER A 73 -1.83 7.75 -8.55
C SER A 73 -2.62 8.29 -7.36
N ASN A 74 -3.38 7.46 -6.64
CA ASN A 74 -4.20 7.85 -5.49
C ASN A 74 -3.65 7.37 -4.14
N THR A 75 -2.44 6.83 -4.06
CA THR A 75 -1.80 6.47 -2.78
C THR A 75 -0.54 7.29 -2.51
N VAL A 76 -0.46 7.86 -1.32
CA VAL A 76 0.75 8.51 -0.81
C VAL A 76 1.50 7.50 0.06
N LEU A 77 2.72 7.17 -0.34
CA LEU A 77 3.63 6.35 0.47
C LEU A 77 4.48 7.26 1.36
N LEU A 78 4.41 7.02 2.67
CA LEU A 78 5.18 7.74 3.68
C LEU A 78 6.15 6.79 4.39
N LEU A 79 7.22 7.37 4.90
CA LEU A 79 8.10 6.69 5.84
C LEU A 79 7.38 6.56 7.18
N LYS A 80 7.42 5.38 7.80
CA LYS A 80 6.75 5.14 9.10
C LYS A 80 7.28 6.08 10.19
N GLU A 81 8.55 6.45 10.09
CA GLU A 81 9.29 7.33 10.99
C GLU A 81 8.74 8.76 11.00
N VAL A 82 8.03 9.19 9.93
CA VAL A 82 7.41 10.52 9.85
C VAL A 82 5.93 10.54 10.21
N VAL A 83 5.32 9.38 10.47
CA VAL A 83 3.91 9.27 10.82
C VAL A 83 3.74 9.25 12.33
N VAL A 84 3.15 10.33 12.87
CA VAL A 84 2.93 10.50 14.32
C VAL A 84 1.68 9.76 14.79
N ASN A 85 0.60 9.80 14.02
CA ASN A 85 -0.68 9.16 14.34
C ASN A 85 -1.57 9.08 13.07
N GLY A 86 -2.38 8.04 12.93
CA GLY A 86 -3.35 7.88 11.85
C GLY A 86 -3.73 6.44 11.56
N ASN A 87 -4.85 6.24 10.87
CA ASN A 87 -5.20 4.95 10.28
C ASN A 87 -4.54 4.84 8.91
N VAL A 88 -3.40 4.15 8.86
CA VAL A 88 -2.56 4.01 7.66
C VAL A 88 -2.36 2.53 7.34
N ALA A 89 -2.30 2.21 6.05
CA ALA A 89 -1.99 0.85 5.62
C ALA A 89 -0.48 0.61 5.73
N ASN A 90 -0.07 -0.54 6.27
CA ASN A 90 1.35 -0.91 6.28
C ASN A 90 1.73 -1.56 4.94
N PHE A 91 2.80 -1.06 4.32
CA PHE A 91 3.45 -1.68 3.20
C PHE A 91 4.57 -2.59 3.69
N TYR A 92 4.52 -3.85 3.27
CA TYR A 92 5.59 -4.80 3.46
C TYR A 92 6.18 -5.14 2.10
N PRO A 93 7.47 -4.85 1.86
CA PRO A 93 8.16 -5.31 0.67
C PRO A 93 8.08 -6.83 0.61
N ASP A 94 7.71 -7.39 -0.54
CA ASP A 94 7.63 -8.84 -0.67
C ASP A 94 9.06 -9.42 -0.56
N ALA A 95 9.32 -10.23 0.47
CA ALA A 95 10.59 -10.94 0.64
C ALA A 95 10.74 -12.02 -0.44
N GLN A 96 11.98 -12.43 -0.73
CA GLN A 96 12.20 -13.58 -1.60
C GLN A 96 11.50 -14.82 -1.02
N THR A 97 10.44 -15.29 -1.68
CA THR A 97 10.08 -16.71 -1.64
C THR A 97 11.19 -17.45 -2.35
N GLN A 98 12.00 -18.14 -1.57
CA GLN A 98 12.89 -19.20 -2.04
C GLN A 98 12.10 -20.29 -2.75
#